data_AF-A0A178W921-F1
#
_entry.id   AF-A0A178W921-F1
#
_cell.length_a   1.000
_cell.length_b   1.000
_cell.length_c   1.000
_cell.angle_alpha   90.00
_cell.angle_beta   90.00
_cell.angle_gamma   90.00
#
_symmetry.space_group_name_H-M   'P 1'
#
loop_
_entity.id
_entity.type
_entity.pdbx_description
1 polymer ?
#
loop_
_entity_poly.entity_id
_entity_poly.type
_entity_poly.pdbx_seq_one_letter_code
_entity_poly.pdbx_strand_id
1 'polypeptide(L)'
;MIDVIEYIVEQMHREKVNPDPTTCHYVFSCYVEKGYHATAIEALNVLSLRMLNEEDKESLQDKKIELEENFVMSEDPEAETKIIELFRKSEEHLAAALLNLRWCAMLGGRIIWSEDQSPWARALSNKYG
;
A
#
# COMPACT_ATOMS: atom_id res chain seq x y z
N MET A 1 -19.38 -3.44 -8.37
CA MET A 1 -18.00 -3.50 -8.90
C MET A 1 -17.00 -3.48 -7.77
N ILE A 2 -17.14 -2.56 -6.79
CA ILE A 2 -16.38 -2.59 -5.53
C ILE A 2 -16.37 -3.99 -4.91
N ASP A 3 -17.53 -4.64 -4.73
CA ASP A 3 -17.57 -5.98 -4.11
C ASP A 3 -16.75 -7.07 -4.82
N VAL A 4 -16.60 -6.96 -6.15
CA VAL A 4 -15.79 -7.91 -6.94
C VAL A 4 -14.30 -7.64 -6.74
N ILE A 5 -13.91 -6.36 -6.77
CA ILE A 5 -12.53 -5.94 -6.53
C ILE A 5 -12.10 -6.27 -5.10
N GLU A 6 -12.95 -5.98 -4.12
CA GLU A 6 -12.75 -6.32 -2.71
C GLU A 6 -12.55 -7.83 -2.52
N TYR A 7 -13.41 -8.64 -3.15
CA TYR A 7 -13.30 -10.10 -3.10
C TYR A 7 -11.96 -10.58 -3.68
N ILE A 8 -11.58 -10.11 -4.87
CA ILE A 8 -10.33 -10.53 -5.53
C ILE A 8 -9.12 -10.17 -4.67
N VAL A 9 -9.07 -8.93 -4.14
CA VAL A 9 -7.96 -8.47 -3.30
C VAL A 9 -7.84 -9.28 -2.01
N GLU A 10 -8.97 -9.66 -1.41
CA GLU A 10 -8.94 -10.53 -0.23
C GLU A 10 -8.45 -11.94 -0.57
N GLN A 11 -8.86 -12.50 -1.72
CA GLN A 11 -8.32 -13.79 -2.17
C GLN A 11 -6.82 -13.72 -2.45
N MET A 12 -6.33 -12.65 -3.08
CA MET A 12 -4.89 -12.43 -3.28
C MET A 12 -4.14 -12.46 -1.95
N HIS A 13 -4.65 -11.75 -0.94
CA HIS A 13 -4.04 -11.74 0.40
C HIS A 13 -3.98 -13.14 1.02
N ARG A 14 -5.09 -13.90 0.97
CA ARG A 14 -5.18 -15.27 1.53
C ARG A 14 -4.23 -16.24 0.84
N GLU A 15 -4.11 -16.14 -0.47
CA GLU A 15 -3.21 -16.96 -1.29
C GLU A 15 -1.76 -16.45 -1.27
N LYS A 16 -1.46 -15.42 -0.46
CA LYS A 16 -0.14 -14.79 -0.34
C LYS A 16 0.40 -14.26 -1.67
N VAL A 17 -0.50 -13.77 -2.52
CA VAL A 17 -0.18 -13.09 -3.77
C VAL A 17 -0.14 -11.59 -3.51
N ASN A 18 1.01 -10.98 -3.75
CA ASN A 18 1.17 -9.54 -3.58
C ASN A 18 0.42 -8.76 -4.66
N PRO A 19 -0.23 -7.64 -4.33
CA PRO A 19 -0.76 -6.73 -5.33
C PRO A 19 0.38 -6.05 -6.09
N ASP A 20 0.11 -5.71 -7.34
CA ASP A 20 0.98 -4.89 -8.18
C ASP A 20 0.45 -3.43 -8.26
N PRO A 21 1.21 -2.49 -8.86
CA PRO A 21 0.78 -1.09 -8.96
C PRO A 21 -0.57 -0.92 -9.68
N THR A 22 -0.86 -1.80 -10.64
CA THR A 22 -2.11 -1.82 -11.40
C THR A 22 -3.30 -2.18 -10.50
N THR A 23 -3.15 -3.19 -9.66
CA THR A 23 -4.15 -3.62 -8.67
C THR A 23 -4.43 -2.48 -7.69
N CYS A 24 -3.39 -1.84 -7.16
CA CYS A 24 -3.51 -0.66 -6.31
C CYS A 24 -4.32 0.45 -6.98
N HIS A 25 -3.99 0.78 -8.24
CA HIS A 25 -4.67 1.81 -9.01
C HIS A 25 -6.16 1.50 -9.21
N TYR A 26 -6.51 0.26 -9.57
CA TYR A 26 -7.91 -0.13 -9.78
C TYR A 26 -8.74 -0.01 -8.50
N VAL A 27 -8.20 -0.49 -7.37
CA VAL A 27 -8.90 -0.43 -6.07
C VAL A 27 -9.09 1.02 -5.64
N PHE A 28 -8.02 1.82 -5.69
CA PHE A 28 -8.06 3.23 -5.33
C PHE A 28 -9.10 3.98 -6.19
N SER A 29 -9.01 3.84 -7.51
CA SER A 29 -9.89 4.53 -8.45
C SER A 29 -11.35 4.11 -8.24
N CYS A 30 -11.62 2.83 -7.99
CA CYS A 30 -12.98 2.36 -7.75
C CYS A 30 -13.62 3.01 -6.51
N TYR A 31 -12.88 3.20 -5.41
CA TYR A 31 -13.39 3.93 -4.25
C TYR A 31 -13.53 5.43 -4.51
N VAL A 32 -12.57 6.06 -5.20
CA VAL A 32 -12.61 7.49 -5.55
C VAL A 32 -13.81 7.81 -6.43
N GLU A 33 -14.08 7.02 -7.46
CA GLU A 33 -15.23 7.20 -8.36
C GLU A 33 -16.58 7.07 -7.65
N LYS A 34 -16.62 6.43 -6.48
CA LYS A 34 -17.81 6.30 -5.64
C LYS A 34 -17.86 7.33 -4.51
N GLY A 35 -16.89 8.22 -4.42
CA GLY A 35 -16.80 9.26 -3.38
C GLY A 35 -16.27 8.78 -2.03
N TYR A 36 -15.75 7.56 -1.94
CA TYR A 36 -15.23 6.97 -0.71
C TYR A 36 -13.73 7.29 -0.51
N HIS A 37 -13.37 8.58 -0.48
CA HIS A 37 -11.96 9.02 -0.50
C HIS A 37 -11.14 8.51 0.69
N ALA A 38 -11.71 8.51 1.90
CA ALA A 38 -11.02 8.00 3.08
C ALA A 38 -10.70 6.51 2.94
N THR A 39 -11.67 5.72 2.48
CA THR A 39 -11.50 4.29 2.18
C THR A 39 -10.50 4.06 1.05
N ALA A 40 -10.48 4.93 0.04
CA ALA A 40 -9.50 4.86 -1.04
C ALA A 40 -8.06 5.02 -0.52
N ILE A 41 -7.81 6.01 0.33
CA ILE A 41 -6.50 6.25 0.95
C ILE A 41 -6.10 5.07 1.85
N GLU A 42 -7.04 4.55 2.63
CA GLU A 42 -6.79 3.42 3.51
C GLU A 42 -6.49 2.14 2.72
N ALA A 43 -7.27 1.83 1.69
CA ALA A 43 -7.04 0.69 0.80
C ALA A 43 -5.69 0.80 0.08
N LEU A 44 -5.34 1.98 -0.41
CA LEU A 44 -4.06 2.22 -1.07
C LEU A 44 -2.87 1.99 -0.13
N ASN A 45 -3.01 2.38 1.14
CA ASN A 45 -2.00 2.16 2.18
C ASN A 45 -1.81 0.67 2.47
N VAL A 46 -2.90 -0.08 2.70
CA VAL A 46 -2.86 -1.54 2.92
C VAL A 46 -2.22 -2.26 1.73
N LEU A 47 -2.65 -1.93 0.51
CA LEU A 47 -2.15 -2.59 -0.70
C LEU A 47 -0.67 -2.28 -0.96
N SER A 48 -0.25 -1.04 -0.71
CA SER A 48 1.16 -0.66 -0.84
C SER A 48 2.03 -1.39 0.19
N LEU A 49 1.53 -1.58 1.42
CA LEU A 49 2.20 -2.42 2.40
C LEU A 49 2.31 -3.88 1.95
N ARG A 50 1.24 -4.45 1.39
CA ARG A 50 1.25 -5.82 0.85
C ARG A 50 2.23 -5.97 -0.32
N MET A 51 2.36 -4.95 -1.16
CA MET A 51 3.32 -4.91 -2.27
C MET A 51 4.79 -4.92 -1.80
N LEU A 52 5.07 -4.48 -0.56
CA LEU A 52 6.41 -4.50 0.06
C LEU A 52 6.77 -5.84 0.73
N ASN A 53 5.83 -6.77 0.93
CA ASN A 53 6.10 -8.00 1.66
C ASN A 53 6.84 -9.02 0.78
N GLU A 54 8.16 -9.17 1.00
CA GLU A 54 8.89 -10.39 0.64
C GLU A 54 8.97 -11.35 1.85
N GLU A 55 9.21 -12.63 1.58
CA GLU A 55 8.85 -13.85 2.33
C GLU A 55 9.17 -13.96 3.86
N ASP A 56 9.87 -13.00 4.50
CA ASP A 56 10.31 -13.13 5.90
C ASP A 56 9.94 -11.93 6.81
N LYS A 57 8.83 -12.09 7.55
CA LYS A 57 8.20 -11.07 8.42
C LYS A 57 9.10 -10.48 9.52
N GLU A 58 10.13 -11.18 9.97
CA GLU A 58 11.01 -10.75 11.08
C GLU A 58 12.08 -9.75 10.63
N SER A 59 12.60 -9.87 9.39
CA SER A 59 13.54 -8.91 8.80
C SER A 59 12.86 -7.65 8.25
N LEU A 60 11.54 -7.67 8.17
CA LEU A 60 10.71 -6.63 7.56
C LEU A 60 10.48 -5.43 8.48
N GLN A 61 10.48 -5.57 9.80
CA GLN A 61 10.19 -4.44 10.69
C GLN A 61 11.27 -3.36 10.63
N ASP A 62 12.53 -3.75 10.76
CA ASP A 62 13.65 -2.79 10.69
C ASP A 62 13.75 -2.15 9.30
N LYS A 63 13.55 -2.95 8.24
CA LYS A 63 13.46 -2.44 6.87
C LYS A 63 12.29 -1.48 6.67
N LYS A 64 11.12 -1.75 7.26
CA LYS A 64 9.95 -0.88 7.17
C LYS A 64 10.20 0.47 7.84
N ILE A 65 10.84 0.48 9.01
CA ILE A 65 11.25 1.72 9.69
C ILE A 65 12.22 2.51 8.82
N GLU A 66 13.24 1.85 8.27
CA GLU A 66 14.21 2.50 7.38
C GLU A 66 13.53 3.08 6.13
N LEU A 67 12.61 2.34 5.52
CA LEU A 67 11.84 2.81 4.37
C LEU A 67 10.93 3.98 4.74
N GLU A 68 10.31 3.95 5.92
CA GLU A 68 9.46 5.02 6.42
C GLU A 68 10.26 6.31 6.59
N GLU A 69 11.35 6.26 7.33
CA GLU A 69 12.17 7.43 7.68
C GLU A 69 12.86 8.02 6.44
N ASN A 70 13.39 7.16 5.56
CA ASN A 70 14.19 7.62 4.42
C ASN A 70 13.34 8.04 3.21
N PHE A 71 12.12 7.52 3.05
CA PHE A 71 11.31 7.76 1.85
C PHE A 71 9.91 8.29 2.16
N VAL A 72 9.14 7.62 3.03
CA VAL A 72 7.71 7.92 3.20
C VAL A 72 7.50 9.20 3.99
N MET A 73 8.12 9.31 5.16
CA MET A 73 8.02 10.44 6.09
C MET A 73 9.19 11.42 5.97
N SER A 74 10.11 11.17 5.05
CA SER A 74 11.28 12.03 4.85
C SER A 74 10.88 13.45 4.42
N GLU A 75 11.37 14.45 5.16
CA GLU A 75 11.24 15.87 4.83
C GLU A 75 12.28 16.33 3.79
N ASP A 76 13.17 15.44 3.36
CA ASP A 76 14.15 15.73 2.30
C ASP A 76 13.42 16.08 0.98
N PRO A 77 13.68 17.27 0.39
CA PRO A 77 13.13 17.65 -0.91
C PRO A 77 13.47 16.66 -2.03
N GLU A 78 14.55 15.89 -1.89
CA GLU A 78 14.98 14.88 -2.86
C GLU A 78 14.33 13.51 -2.64
N ALA A 79 13.54 13.30 -1.57
CA ALA A 79 12.95 12.00 -1.24
C ALA A 79 12.14 11.40 -2.41
N GLU A 80 11.27 12.19 -3.05
CA GLU A 80 10.49 11.72 -4.20
C GLU A 80 11.39 11.37 -5.40
N THR A 81 12.44 12.16 -5.64
CA THR A 81 13.42 11.87 -6.71
C THR A 81 14.14 10.56 -6.44
N LYS A 82 14.55 10.30 -5.19
CA LYS A 82 15.19 9.04 -4.79
C LYS A 82 14.26 7.84 -5.03
N ILE A 83 12.96 7.98 -4.78
CA ILE A 83 11.98 6.92 -5.08
C ILE A 83 11.85 6.74 -6.60
N ILE A 84 11.80 7.82 -7.39
CA ILE A 84 11.71 7.74 -8.85
C ILE A 84 12.91 7.01 -9.46
N GLU A 85 14.12 7.18 -8.91
CA GLU A 85 15.31 6.45 -9.37
C GLU A 85 15.19 4.93 -9.23
N LEU A 86 14.36 4.41 -8.32
CA LEU A 86 14.14 2.97 -8.15
C LEU A 86 13.47 2.34 -9.38
N PHE A 87 12.63 3.08 -10.11
CA PHE A 87 12.07 2.60 -11.39
C PHE A 87 13.18 2.32 -12.42
N ARG A 88 14.25 3.12 -12.43
CA ARG A 88 15.39 2.89 -13.34
C ARG A 88 16.20 1.64 -12.97
N LYS A 89 16.09 1.18 -11.73
CA LYS A 89 16.76 -0.03 -11.22
C LYS A 89 15.91 -1.29 -11.35
N SER A 90 14.77 -1.22 -12.05
CA SER A 90 13.80 -2.32 -12.15
C SER A 90 13.17 -2.71 -10.80
N GLU A 91 13.13 -1.78 -9.83
CA GLU A 91 12.51 -1.96 -8.52
C GLU A 91 11.10 -1.32 -8.50
N GLU A 92 10.32 -1.58 -9.55
CA GLU A 92 9.08 -0.85 -9.87
C GLU A 92 8.01 -0.99 -8.77
N HIS A 93 7.87 -2.19 -8.19
CA HIS A 93 6.92 -2.45 -7.11
C HIS A 93 7.30 -1.72 -5.82
N LEU A 94 8.59 -1.72 -5.47
CA LEU A 94 9.11 -0.96 -4.33
C LEU A 94 8.90 0.53 -4.54
N ALA A 95 9.26 1.05 -5.72
CA ALA A 95 9.10 2.45 -6.08
C ALA A 95 7.63 2.90 -5.98
N ALA A 96 6.71 2.12 -6.57
CA ALA A 96 5.28 2.40 -6.53
C ALA A 96 4.72 2.34 -5.11
N ALA A 97 5.12 1.35 -4.31
CA ALA A 97 4.71 1.23 -2.92
C ALA A 97 5.12 2.46 -2.10
N LEU A 98 6.39 2.87 -2.21
CA LEU A 98 6.92 4.03 -1.48
C LEU A 98 6.24 5.33 -1.90
N LEU A 99 6.00 5.55 -3.19
CA LEU A 99 5.25 6.73 -3.67
C LEU A 99 3.83 6.76 -3.12
N ASN A 100 3.12 5.64 -3.21
CA ASN A 100 1.74 5.54 -2.70
C ASN A 100 1.67 5.81 -1.20
N LEU A 101 2.56 5.19 -0.42
CA LEU A 101 2.63 5.41 1.03
C LEU A 101 2.95 6.88 1.33
N ARG A 102 3.91 7.48 0.63
CA ARG A 102 4.23 8.91 0.80
C ARG A 102 3.03 9.80 0.52
N TRP A 103 2.28 9.55 -0.55
CA TRP A 103 1.06 10.31 -0.85
C TRP A 103 -0.02 10.11 0.23
N CYS A 104 -0.21 8.88 0.72
CA CYS A 104 -1.10 8.62 1.85
C CYS A 104 -0.71 9.45 3.09
N ALA A 105 0.59 9.52 3.42
CA ALA A 105 1.10 10.33 4.53
C ALA A 105 0.86 11.83 4.31
N MET A 106 1.17 12.35 3.12
CA MET A 106 0.96 13.77 2.77
C MET A 106 -0.51 14.18 2.84
N LEU A 107 -1.44 13.27 2.58
CA LEU A 107 -2.88 13.49 2.71
C LEU A 107 -3.40 13.34 4.15
N GLY A 108 -2.50 13.19 5.13
CA GLY A 108 -2.83 13.04 6.55
C GLY A 108 -3.25 11.62 6.95
N GLY A 109 -3.07 10.64 6.06
CA GLY A 109 -3.26 9.23 6.38
C GLY A 109 -2.17 8.75 7.33
N ARG A 110 -2.54 7.98 8.37
CA ARG A 110 -1.54 7.26 9.16
C ARG A 110 -1.00 6.11 8.34
N ILE A 111 0.31 6.00 8.22
CA ILE A 111 0.94 4.81 7.64
C ILE A 111 0.71 3.64 8.60
N ILE A 112 0.20 2.55 8.03
CA ILE A 112 -0.02 1.31 8.77
C ILE A 112 1.11 0.36 8.40
N TRP A 113 1.82 -0.16 9.39
CA TRP A 113 2.88 -1.15 9.18
C TRP A 113 2.42 -2.58 9.49
N SER A 114 1.19 -2.71 9.94
CA SER A 114 0.50 -3.97 10.20
C SER A 114 -0.95 -3.88 9.74
N GLU A 115 -1.40 -4.90 9.01
CA GLU A 115 -2.72 -4.93 8.37
C GLU A 115 -3.87 -4.99 9.39
N ASP A 116 -3.61 -5.53 10.58
CA ASP A 116 -4.56 -5.60 11.70
C ASP A 116 -4.99 -4.20 12.21
N GLN A 117 -4.20 -3.17 11.91
CA GLN A 117 -4.48 -1.77 12.23
C GLN A 117 -5.47 -1.12 11.26
N SER A 118 -5.78 -1.74 10.12
CA SER A 118 -6.70 -1.19 9.12
C SER A 118 -8.14 -1.68 9.32
N PRO A 119 -9.10 -0.78 9.64
CA PRO A 119 -10.53 -1.04 9.50
C PRO A 119 -10.93 -1.65 8.15
N TRP A 120 -10.37 -1.17 7.04
CA TRP A 120 -10.65 -1.65 5.70
C TRP A 120 -10.21 -3.11 5.52
N ALA A 121 -8.95 -3.44 5.85
CA ALA A 121 -8.45 -4.82 5.75
C ALA A 121 -9.27 -5.78 6.63
N ARG A 122 -9.62 -5.35 7.86
CA ARG A 122 -10.47 -6.13 8.76
C ARG A 122 -11.87 -6.34 8.21
N ALA A 123 -12.46 -5.33 7.57
CA ALA A 123 -13.77 -5.44 6.94
C ALA A 123 -13.76 -6.46 5.79
N LEU A 124 -12.71 -6.46 4.96
CA LEU A 124 -12.55 -7.44 3.89
C LEU A 124 -12.41 -8.86 4.44
N SER A 125 -11.55 -9.07 5.43
CA SER A 125 -11.37 -10.37 6.07
C SER A 125 -12.67 -10.87 6.71
N ASN A 126 -13.46 -10.01 7.35
CA ASN A 126 -14.75 -10.44 7.90
C ASN A 126 -15.80 -10.77 6.84
N LYS A 127 -15.74 -10.12 5.67
CA LYS A 127 -16.73 -10.24 4.60
C LYS A 127 -16.43 -11.43 3.66
N TYR A 128 -15.15 -11.72 3.42
CA TYR A 128 -14.68 -12.68 2.41
C TYR A 128 -13.60 -13.67 2.91
N GLY A 129 -13.20 -13.56 4.18
CA GLY A 129 -12.28 -14.48 4.87
C GLY A 129 -12.90 -15.82 5.20
#